data_AF-A0A6A5GEJ5-F1
#
_entry.id   AF-A0A6A5GEJ5-F1
#
_cell.length_a   1.000
_cell.length_b   1.000
_cell.length_c   1.000
_cell.angle_alpha   90.00
_cell.angle_beta   90.00
_cell.angle_gamma   90.00
#
_symmetry.space_group_name_H-M   'P 1'
#
loop_
_entity.id
_entity.type
_entity.pdbx_description
1 polymer ?
#
loop_
_entity_poly.entity_id
_entity_poly.type
_entity_poly.pdbx_seq_one_letter_code
_entity_poly.pdbx_strand_id
1 'polypeptide(L)'
;MTECNPDSSYLASPEFVTFSFHVITSVTIPVMTFGAYCILFKTPNKMKSVKLLMLNLHFWSTLSDMTISFFGVPYLRFPTLSGYGLGVINVPGLLFYCGVTFILALTASILAIYENRYYSLFGRHNSWRLVRKPFLAATYISVPFIFISPYLNLPEQDSARRIVLSTLPCLPEFTYSNLKLFVLSLNVTIPFLCILFSCVFFAISIISFFLLTVYHLVSEQQGTIHSFRTLAIQKNFLIAVTIQTAFTIIIVLAPVLVFIFIVIAWYHNQKLNNFVCLTLSIHGVGSTIVMDLQIVSTVPTRSIPFKHCIIQLSVGAVCLNVQCDHLCSSEPMNHWIVIVQNMKILLEVEAFEQLSVLLQVNRGTLKV
;
A
#
# COMPACT_ATOMS: atom_id res chain seq x y z
N MET A 1 18.38 24.91 32.00
CA MET A 1 18.32 24.13 30.75
C MET A 1 18.27 22.68 31.19
N THR A 2 17.15 22.00 30.99
CA THR A 2 17.07 20.54 31.19
C THR A 2 18.04 19.90 30.20
N GLU A 3 19.00 19.11 30.69
CA GLU A 3 19.89 18.30 29.86
C GLU A 3 19.03 17.47 28.92
N CYS A 4 19.16 17.72 27.62
CA CYS A 4 18.51 16.88 26.63
C CYS A 4 19.52 15.89 26.06
N ASN A 5 19.43 14.65 26.51
CA ASN A 5 20.23 13.56 25.97
C ASN A 5 19.51 12.98 24.74
N PRO A 6 20.05 13.17 23.52
CA PRO A 6 19.49 12.53 22.33
C PRO A 6 19.52 11.01 22.51
N ASP A 7 18.46 10.32 22.05
CA ASP A 7 18.40 8.86 22.09
C ASP A 7 19.51 8.29 21.20
N SER A 8 20.52 7.71 21.84
CA SER A 8 21.70 7.10 21.20
C SER A 8 21.53 5.60 20.93
N SER A 9 20.32 5.05 21.14
CA SER A 9 20.06 3.64 20.85
C SER A 9 20.15 3.33 19.36
N TYR A 10 20.60 2.12 19.03
CA TYR A 10 20.72 1.67 17.64
C TYR A 10 19.41 1.80 16.86
N LEU A 11 18.26 1.49 17.46
CA LEU A 11 16.95 1.60 16.81
C LEU A 11 16.56 3.04 16.45
N ALA A 12 17.15 4.03 17.10
CA ALA A 12 16.97 5.45 16.78
C ALA A 12 17.96 5.92 15.70
N SER A 13 18.98 5.12 15.36
CA SER A 13 20.12 5.56 14.56
C SER A 13 19.86 5.51 13.04
N PRO A 14 20.56 6.34 12.25
CA PRO A 14 20.48 6.28 10.78
C PRO A 14 21.07 4.97 10.21
N GLU A 15 22.04 4.35 10.89
CA GLU A 15 22.63 3.07 10.49
C GLU A 15 21.59 1.95 10.53
N PHE A 16 20.78 1.87 11.59
CA PHE A 16 19.68 0.90 11.69
C PHE A 16 18.68 1.06 10.56
N VAL A 17 18.27 2.30 10.28
CA VAL A 17 17.31 2.60 9.23
C VAL A 17 17.86 2.21 7.87
N THR A 18 19.08 2.64 7.55
CA THR A 18 19.75 2.33 6.27
C THR A 18 19.92 0.82 6.08
N PHE A 19 20.41 0.12 7.10
CA PHE A 19 20.54 -1.33 7.07
C PHE A 19 19.19 -2.03 6.83
N SER A 20 18.15 -1.64 7.59
CA SER A 20 16.82 -2.24 7.48
C SER A 20 16.21 -2.02 6.10
N PHE A 21 16.35 -0.83 5.52
CA PHE A 21 15.89 -0.52 4.17
C PHE A 21 16.64 -1.30 3.08
N HIS A 22 17.94 -1.53 3.24
CA HIS A 22 18.71 -2.38 2.32
C HIS A 22 18.29 -3.86 2.42
N VAL A 23 18.03 -4.36 3.62
CA VAL A 23 17.46 -5.71 3.81
C VAL A 23 16.10 -5.79 3.11
N ILE A 24 15.21 -4.82 3.33
CA ILE A 24 13.92 -4.75 2.63
C ILE A 24 14.13 -4.76 1.12
N THR A 25 15.01 -3.91 0.59
CA THR A 25 15.32 -3.86 -0.86
C THR A 25 15.79 -5.21 -1.39
N SER A 26 16.66 -5.92 -0.65
CA SER A 26 17.18 -7.23 -1.04
C SER A 26 16.08 -8.30 -1.15
N VAL A 27 14.99 -8.16 -0.39
CA VAL A 27 13.79 -9.00 -0.47
C VAL A 27 12.82 -8.50 -1.54
N THR A 28 12.66 -7.18 -1.66
CA THR A 28 11.78 -6.53 -2.64
C THR A 28 12.12 -6.93 -4.07
N ILE A 29 13.41 -6.87 -4.45
CA ILE A 29 13.82 -7.17 -5.82
C ILE A 29 13.37 -8.57 -6.29
N PRO A 30 13.70 -9.68 -5.59
CA PRO A 30 13.28 -11.01 -6.01
C PRO A 30 11.76 -11.19 -5.96
N VAL A 31 11.08 -10.69 -4.92
CA VAL A 31 9.62 -10.80 -4.79
C VAL A 31 8.91 -10.06 -5.93
N MET A 32 9.31 -8.81 -6.22
CA MET A 32 8.72 -8.02 -7.30
C MET A 32 8.99 -8.63 -8.68
N THR A 33 10.19 -9.19 -8.88
CA THR A 33 10.54 -9.86 -10.13
C THR A 33 9.69 -11.12 -10.33
N PHE A 34 9.51 -11.90 -9.27
CA PHE A 34 8.66 -13.08 -9.30
C PHE A 34 7.18 -12.71 -9.50
N GLY A 35 6.68 -11.67 -8.84
CA GLY A 35 5.33 -11.16 -9.03
C GLY A 35 5.06 -10.72 -10.47
N ALA A 36 6.01 -10.00 -11.08
CA ALA A 36 5.94 -9.65 -12.50
C ALA A 36 5.88 -10.90 -13.39
N TYR A 37 6.69 -11.93 -13.10
CA TYR A 37 6.64 -13.22 -13.81
C TYR A 37 5.27 -13.90 -13.65
N CYS A 38 4.71 -13.95 -12.44
CA CYS A 38 3.38 -14.52 -12.18
C CYS A 38 2.30 -13.79 -12.98
N ILE A 39 2.30 -12.46 -12.95
CA ILE A 39 1.35 -11.65 -13.72
C ILE A 39 1.48 -11.93 -15.22
N LEU A 40 2.70 -11.94 -15.75
CA LEU A 40 2.95 -12.07 -17.18
C LEU A 40 2.73 -13.49 -17.72
N PHE A 41 3.08 -14.53 -16.97
CA PHE A 41 3.13 -15.89 -17.50
C PHE A 41 2.18 -16.87 -16.82
N LYS A 42 1.64 -16.55 -15.64
CA LYS A 42 0.74 -17.44 -14.88
C LYS A 42 -0.69 -16.93 -14.76
N THR A 43 -0.96 -15.67 -15.06
CA THR A 43 -2.34 -15.15 -15.13
C THR A 43 -3.17 -15.91 -16.18
N PRO A 44 -4.31 -16.53 -15.81
CA PRO A 44 -5.13 -17.32 -16.74
C PRO A 44 -5.68 -16.48 -17.91
N ASN A 45 -5.84 -17.10 -19.08
CA ASN A 45 -6.39 -16.45 -20.29
C ASN A 45 -7.77 -15.81 -20.07
N LYS A 46 -8.59 -16.37 -19.17
CA LYS A 46 -9.91 -15.83 -18.82
C LYS A 46 -9.85 -14.47 -18.08
N MET A 47 -8.67 -14.06 -17.64
CA MET A 47 -8.42 -12.80 -16.93
C MET A 47 -7.55 -11.82 -17.74
N LYS A 48 -7.39 -12.05 -19.06
CA LYS A 48 -6.54 -11.24 -19.93
C LYS A 48 -6.89 -9.74 -19.91
N SER A 49 -8.16 -9.39 -19.72
CA SER A 49 -8.62 -7.99 -19.63
C SER A 49 -8.11 -7.25 -18.40
N VAL A 50 -7.68 -7.95 -17.36
CA VAL A 50 -7.24 -7.35 -16.09
C VAL A 50 -5.75 -7.54 -15.85
N LYS A 51 -5.10 -8.41 -16.62
CA LYS A 51 -3.65 -8.59 -16.62
C LYS A 51 -2.87 -7.28 -16.77
N LEU A 52 -3.29 -6.40 -17.69
CA LEU A 52 -2.62 -5.11 -17.88
C LEU A 52 -2.82 -4.16 -16.69
N LEU A 53 -4.00 -4.19 -16.05
CA LEU A 53 -4.28 -3.40 -14.85
C LEU A 53 -3.46 -3.90 -13.65
N MET A 54 -3.32 -5.22 -13.50
CA MET A 54 -2.44 -5.82 -12.48
C MET A 54 -0.98 -5.47 -12.74
N LEU A 55 -0.53 -5.49 -13.99
CA LEU A 55 0.83 -5.07 -14.34
C LEU A 55 1.06 -3.58 -14.05
N ASN A 56 0.09 -2.72 -14.32
CA ASN A 56 0.17 -1.30 -13.99
C ASN A 56 0.25 -1.06 -12.48
N LEU A 57 -0.60 -1.75 -11.69
CA LEU A 57 -0.53 -1.73 -10.22
C LEU A 57 0.87 -2.17 -9.74
N HIS A 58 1.36 -3.31 -10.24
CA HIS A 58 2.65 -3.88 -9.88
C HIS A 58 3.82 -2.94 -10.22
N PHE A 59 3.75 -2.29 -11.38
CA PHE A 59 4.75 -1.32 -11.82
C PHE A 59 4.85 -0.13 -10.84
N TRP A 60 3.73 0.50 -10.52
CA TRP A 60 3.73 1.63 -9.59
C TRP A 60 4.12 1.22 -8.17
N SER A 61 3.72 0.02 -7.72
CA SER A 61 4.15 -0.56 -6.44
C SER A 61 5.65 -0.76 -6.37
N THR A 62 6.23 -1.36 -7.42
CA THR A 62 7.68 -1.62 -7.48
C THR A 62 8.45 -0.30 -7.48
N LEU A 63 7.97 0.69 -8.24
CA LEU A 63 8.61 1.99 -8.34
C LEU A 63 8.54 2.78 -7.04
N SER A 64 7.41 2.76 -6.33
CA SER A 64 7.28 3.38 -5.01
C SER A 64 8.21 2.72 -3.98
N ASP A 65 8.24 1.39 -3.94
CA ASP A 65 9.08 0.64 -2.99
C ASP A 65 10.56 0.93 -3.23
N MET A 66 11.03 0.88 -4.48
CA MET A 66 12.42 1.20 -4.81
C MET A 66 12.79 2.66 -4.50
N THR A 67 11.86 3.59 -4.73
CA THR A 67 12.08 5.01 -4.40
C THR A 67 12.28 5.20 -2.90
N ILE A 68 11.47 4.54 -2.08
CA ILE A 68 11.51 4.69 -0.61
C ILE A 68 12.67 3.90 -0.01
N SER A 69 12.85 2.64 -0.42
CA SER A 69 13.77 1.70 0.25
C SER A 69 15.20 1.69 -0.28
N PHE A 70 15.45 2.21 -1.48
CA PHE A 70 16.78 2.19 -2.09
C PHE A 70 17.26 3.58 -2.51
N PHE A 71 16.48 4.30 -3.32
CA PHE A 71 16.92 5.59 -3.84
C PHE A 71 16.88 6.71 -2.79
N GLY A 72 15.84 6.73 -1.95
CA GLY A 72 15.62 7.79 -0.95
C GLY A 72 16.06 7.47 0.46
N VAL A 73 15.69 6.30 0.99
CA VAL A 73 15.94 5.86 2.39
C VAL A 73 15.67 7.01 3.37
N PRO A 74 14.39 7.36 3.59
CA PRO A 74 14.03 8.54 4.34
C PRO A 74 14.25 8.32 5.84
N TYR A 75 15.08 9.18 6.44
CA TYR A 75 15.26 9.29 7.89
C TYR A 75 14.54 10.54 8.40
N LEU A 76 13.24 10.39 8.66
CA LEU A 76 12.33 11.49 8.97
C LEU A 76 12.31 11.83 10.47
N ARG A 77 12.09 13.11 10.77
CA ARG A 77 12.11 13.68 12.13
C ARG A 77 10.80 14.37 12.49
N PHE A 78 9.71 13.61 12.55
CA PHE A 78 8.41 14.11 13.01
C PHE A 78 8.45 14.54 14.49
N PRO A 79 7.67 15.54 14.91
CA PRO A 79 6.58 16.21 14.20
C PRO A 79 7.02 17.25 13.16
N THR A 80 8.29 17.66 13.15
CA THR A 80 8.79 18.54 12.07
C THR A 80 8.82 17.76 10.76
N LEU A 81 8.37 18.37 9.65
CA LEU A 81 8.50 17.74 8.33
C LEU A 81 9.92 17.95 7.80
N SER A 82 10.89 17.35 8.49
CA SER A 82 12.31 17.42 8.17
C SER A 82 12.96 16.04 8.26
N GLY A 83 14.12 15.87 7.66
CA GLY A 83 14.83 14.61 7.69
C GLY A 83 16.05 14.57 6.78
N TYR A 84 16.60 13.38 6.60
CA TYR A 84 17.73 13.11 5.72
C TYR A 84 17.32 12.06 4.69
N GLY A 85 17.80 12.21 3.45
CA GLY A 85 17.75 11.15 2.44
C GLY A 85 19.06 10.37 2.51
N LEU A 86 19.00 9.13 3.02
CA LEU A 86 20.19 8.29 3.22
C LEU A 86 20.42 7.33 2.04
N GLY A 87 19.62 7.42 0.99
CA GLY A 87 19.68 6.54 -0.16
C GLY A 87 20.77 6.92 -1.16
N VAL A 88 20.78 6.21 -2.29
CA VAL A 88 21.79 6.39 -3.34
C VAL A 88 21.73 7.77 -3.99
N ILE A 89 20.54 8.41 -4.01
CA ILE A 89 20.32 9.67 -4.71
C ILE A 89 20.14 10.81 -3.70
N ASN A 90 21.00 11.82 -3.77
CA ASN A 90 20.97 12.97 -2.85
C ASN A 90 20.13 14.16 -3.39
N VAL A 91 18.84 13.92 -3.66
CA VAL A 91 17.85 14.97 -3.97
C VAL A 91 16.55 14.71 -3.20
N PRO A 92 16.54 14.92 -1.87
CA PRO A 92 15.46 14.47 -0.98
C PRO A 92 14.09 15.09 -1.31
N GLY A 93 14.04 16.35 -1.74
CA GLY A 93 12.78 17.00 -2.13
C GLY A 93 12.10 16.31 -3.31
N LEU A 94 12.88 15.99 -4.36
CA LEU A 94 12.36 15.30 -5.54
C LEU A 94 11.95 13.87 -5.20
N LEU A 95 12.76 13.16 -4.41
CA LEU A 95 12.46 11.78 -4.01
C LEU A 95 11.21 11.69 -3.13
N PHE A 96 10.98 12.65 -2.23
CA PHE A 96 9.77 12.71 -1.43
C PHE A 96 8.53 12.96 -2.32
N TYR A 97 8.63 13.92 -3.25
CA TYR A 97 7.57 14.18 -4.24
C TYR A 97 7.26 12.94 -5.09
N CYS A 98 8.30 12.28 -5.63
CA CYS A 98 8.16 11.06 -6.41
C CYS A 98 7.54 9.93 -5.58
N GLY A 99 7.99 9.73 -4.35
CA GLY A 99 7.46 8.71 -3.45
C GLY A 99 5.95 8.86 -3.21
N VAL A 100 5.49 10.07 -2.85
CA VAL A 100 4.06 10.35 -2.69
C VAL A 100 3.31 10.16 -4.00
N THR A 101 3.84 10.68 -5.11
CA THR A 101 3.22 10.57 -6.44
C THR A 101 3.05 9.12 -6.88
N PHE A 102 4.04 8.25 -6.66
CA PHE A 102 3.98 6.84 -7.02
C PHE A 102 3.01 6.05 -6.15
N ILE A 103 2.91 6.35 -4.85
CA ILE A 103 1.87 5.77 -3.97
C ILE A 103 0.46 6.17 -4.45
N LEU A 104 0.28 7.42 -4.89
CA LEU A 104 -0.98 7.87 -5.45
C LEU A 104 -1.28 7.20 -6.79
N ALA A 105 -0.28 6.98 -7.65
CA ALA A 105 -0.42 6.23 -8.89
C ALA A 105 -0.76 4.74 -8.66
N LEU A 106 -0.18 4.14 -7.61
CA LEU A 106 -0.56 2.83 -7.11
C LEU A 106 -2.05 2.81 -6.71
N THR A 107 -2.51 3.81 -5.96
CA THR A 107 -3.91 3.89 -5.51
C THR A 107 -4.87 4.13 -6.69
N ALA A 108 -4.48 4.94 -7.66
CA ALA A 108 -5.21 5.11 -8.92
C ALA A 108 -5.30 3.79 -9.72
N SER A 109 -4.28 2.94 -9.63
CA SER A 109 -4.28 1.60 -10.22
C SER A 109 -5.28 0.67 -9.54
N ILE A 110 -5.38 0.72 -8.21
CA ILE A 110 -6.41 -0.01 -7.45
C ILE A 110 -7.81 0.46 -7.87
N LEU A 111 -8.04 1.77 -7.94
CA LEU A 111 -9.30 2.33 -8.42
C LEU A 111 -9.65 1.84 -9.84
N ALA A 112 -8.68 1.85 -10.76
CA ALA A 112 -8.88 1.35 -12.11
C ALA A 112 -9.25 -0.15 -12.14
N ILE A 113 -8.73 -0.97 -11.22
CA ILE A 113 -9.11 -2.38 -11.10
C ILE A 113 -10.58 -2.51 -10.65
N TYR A 114 -10.98 -1.84 -9.57
CA TYR A 114 -12.36 -1.91 -9.06
C TYR A 114 -13.38 -1.38 -10.06
N GLU A 115 -13.08 -0.23 -10.66
CA GLU A 115 -13.91 0.36 -11.71
C GLU A 115 -14.00 -0.58 -12.92
N ASN A 116 -12.89 -1.21 -13.35
CA ASN A 116 -12.92 -2.17 -14.44
C ASN A 116 -13.77 -3.40 -14.15
N ARG A 117 -13.82 -3.83 -12.88
CA ARG A 117 -14.65 -4.95 -12.48
C ARG A 117 -16.12 -4.60 -12.56
N TYR A 118 -16.50 -3.46 -12.00
CA TYR A 118 -17.86 -2.94 -12.13
C TYR A 118 -18.26 -2.82 -13.62
N TYR A 119 -17.41 -2.18 -14.44
CA TYR A 119 -17.71 -1.99 -15.86
C TYR A 119 -17.85 -3.30 -16.62
N SER A 120 -16.91 -4.25 -16.44
CA SER A 120 -16.92 -5.48 -17.21
C SER A 120 -18.13 -6.37 -16.92
N LEU A 121 -18.67 -6.31 -15.70
CA LEU A 121 -19.81 -7.11 -15.26
C LEU A 121 -21.14 -6.42 -15.51
N PHE A 122 -21.24 -5.13 -15.17
CA PHE A 122 -22.53 -4.43 -15.10
C PHE A 122 -22.58 -3.13 -15.90
N GLY A 123 -21.43 -2.46 -16.07
CA GLY A 123 -21.37 -1.13 -16.71
C GLY A 123 -21.29 -1.10 -18.24
N ARG A 124 -21.39 -2.24 -18.96
CA ARG A 124 -21.27 -2.26 -20.43
C ARG A 124 -22.46 -1.64 -21.15
N HIS A 125 -23.64 -1.74 -20.55
CA HIS A 125 -24.92 -1.38 -21.17
C HIS A 125 -25.53 -0.09 -20.59
N ASN A 126 -24.85 0.57 -19.65
CA ASN A 126 -25.31 1.81 -19.04
C ASN A 126 -24.45 3.02 -19.46
N SER A 127 -24.86 4.21 -19.02
CA SER A 127 -24.20 5.47 -19.34
C SER A 127 -22.75 5.57 -18.86
N TRP A 128 -22.31 4.72 -17.92
CA TRP A 128 -20.94 4.69 -17.41
C TRP A 128 -19.91 4.42 -18.52
N ARG A 129 -20.30 3.69 -19.57
CA ARG A 129 -19.47 3.43 -20.75
C ARG A 129 -18.90 4.70 -21.40
N LEU A 130 -19.65 5.81 -21.36
CA LEU A 130 -19.24 7.08 -21.98
C LEU A 130 -18.27 7.86 -21.09
N VAL A 131 -18.49 7.83 -19.78
CA VAL A 131 -17.76 8.68 -18.81
C VAL A 131 -16.49 8.01 -18.29
N ARG A 132 -16.43 6.67 -18.31
CA ARG A 132 -15.32 5.87 -17.77
C ARG A 132 -13.94 6.33 -18.23
N LYS A 133 -13.73 6.48 -19.53
CA LYS A 133 -12.40 6.81 -20.10
C LYS A 133 -11.96 8.21 -19.67
N PRO A 134 -12.79 9.27 -19.81
CA PRO A 134 -12.50 10.57 -19.22
C PRO A 134 -12.21 10.52 -17.72
N PHE A 135 -13.00 9.77 -16.95
CA PHE A 135 -12.81 9.65 -15.50
C PHE A 135 -11.45 9.05 -15.13
N LEU A 136 -11.07 7.92 -15.74
CA LEU A 136 -9.76 7.31 -15.52
C LEU A 136 -8.63 8.21 -16.01
N ALA A 137 -8.76 8.84 -17.18
CA ALA A 137 -7.75 9.76 -17.70
C ALA A 137 -7.54 10.95 -16.76
N ALA A 138 -8.62 11.59 -16.30
CA ALA A 138 -8.56 12.69 -15.34
C ALA A 138 -7.92 12.27 -14.01
N THR A 139 -8.23 11.07 -13.54
CA THR A 139 -7.63 10.50 -12.31
C THR A 139 -6.12 10.34 -12.45
N TYR A 140 -5.62 9.74 -13.53
CA TYR A 140 -4.17 9.56 -13.71
C TYR A 140 -3.44 10.86 -14.02
N ILE A 141 -4.07 11.77 -14.76
CA ILE A 141 -3.50 13.10 -15.05
C ILE A 141 -3.37 13.91 -13.76
N SER A 142 -4.32 13.82 -12.83
CA SER A 142 -4.29 14.60 -11.59
C SER A 142 -3.22 14.16 -10.59
N VAL A 143 -2.85 12.87 -10.58
CA VAL A 143 -1.88 12.28 -9.63
C VAL A 143 -0.60 13.12 -9.43
N PRO A 144 0.18 13.47 -10.48
CA PRO A 144 1.40 14.27 -10.30
C PRO A 144 1.14 15.69 -9.80
N PHE A 145 -0.07 16.24 -9.97
CA PHE A 145 -0.41 17.59 -9.54
C PHE A 145 -0.88 17.67 -8.09
N ILE A 146 -1.29 16.55 -7.48
CA ILE A 146 -1.81 16.53 -6.11
C ILE A 146 -0.78 17.06 -5.09
N PHE A 147 0.47 16.59 -5.19
CA PHE A 147 1.53 16.94 -4.24
C PHE A 147 2.54 17.94 -4.83
N ILE A 148 2.23 18.54 -5.99
CA ILE A 148 3.15 19.47 -6.66
C ILE A 148 3.30 20.78 -5.86
N SER A 149 2.24 21.25 -5.22
CA SER A 149 2.25 22.52 -4.47
C SER A 149 3.23 22.48 -3.29
N PRO A 150 3.20 21.47 -2.39
CA PRO A 150 4.24 21.29 -1.39
C PRO A 150 5.67 21.24 -1.95
N TYR A 151 5.85 20.64 -3.12
CA TYR A 151 7.17 20.50 -3.76
C TYR A 151 7.69 21.81 -4.38
N LEU A 152 6.81 22.62 -4.97
CA LEU A 152 7.20 23.91 -5.55
C LEU A 152 7.39 25.00 -4.47
N ASN A 153 6.77 24.83 -3.30
CA ASN A 153 6.83 25.78 -2.19
C ASN A 153 7.75 25.30 -1.05
N LEU A 154 8.86 24.64 -1.39
CA LEU A 154 9.87 24.28 -0.41
C LEU A 154 10.47 25.54 0.24
N PRO A 155 10.67 25.56 1.57
CA PRO A 155 11.24 26.72 2.24
C PRO A 155 12.73 26.87 1.89
N GLU A 156 13.24 28.10 2.02
CA GLU A 156 14.68 28.37 1.98
C GLU A 156 15.37 27.55 3.08
N GLN A 157 16.30 26.69 2.70
CA GLN A 157 16.74 25.59 3.54
C GLN A 157 17.65 26.04 4.69
N ASP A 158 18.47 27.09 4.53
CA ASP A 158 19.37 27.54 5.59
C ASP A 158 18.59 28.16 6.76
N SER A 159 17.60 29.01 6.48
CA SER A 159 16.68 29.56 7.47
C SER A 159 15.78 28.48 8.07
N ALA A 160 15.22 27.59 7.26
CA ALA A 160 14.34 26.52 7.74
C ALA A 160 15.06 25.58 8.71
N ARG A 161 16.32 25.22 8.45
CA ARG A 161 17.12 24.39 9.37
C ARG A 161 17.32 25.07 10.73
N ARG A 162 17.61 26.37 10.77
CA ARG A 162 17.75 27.11 12.03
C ARG A 162 16.46 27.08 12.85
N ILE A 163 15.32 27.26 12.19
CA ILE A 163 14.00 27.19 12.83
C ILE A 163 13.76 25.78 13.40
N VAL A 164 13.98 24.72 12.61
CA VAL A 164 13.79 23.34 13.05
C VAL A 164 14.72 22.99 14.23
N LEU A 165 16.00 23.37 14.18
CA LEU A 165 16.96 23.13 15.27
C LEU A 165 16.57 23.85 16.56
N SER A 166 15.98 25.06 16.47
CA SER A 166 15.43 25.76 17.64
C SER A 166 14.14 25.14 18.18
N THR A 167 13.37 24.44 17.34
CA THR A 167 12.10 23.82 17.70
C THR A 167 12.28 22.42 18.32
N LEU A 168 13.31 21.70 17.89
CA LEU A 168 13.70 20.39 18.42
C LEU A 168 15.08 20.53 19.12
N PRO A 169 15.14 21.04 20.36
CA PRO A 169 16.39 21.40 21.05
C PRO A 169 17.31 20.21 21.39
N CYS A 170 16.90 18.99 21.04
CA CYS A 170 17.55 17.72 21.35
C CYS A 170 18.03 16.98 20.11
N LEU A 171 18.12 17.68 18.97
CA LEU A 171 18.67 17.07 17.77
C LEU A 171 20.18 16.95 17.96
N PRO A 172 20.72 15.72 17.93
CA PRO A 172 22.17 15.60 17.91
C PRO A 172 22.68 16.31 16.65
N GLU A 173 23.76 17.06 16.80
CA GLU A 173 24.49 17.73 15.72
C GLU A 173 25.23 16.67 14.87
N PHE A 174 24.51 15.65 14.41
CA PHE A 174 25.05 14.64 13.52
C PHE A 174 25.04 15.21 12.10
N THR A 175 26.18 15.75 11.69
CA THR A 175 26.55 15.86 10.28
C THR A 175 26.84 14.46 9.75
N TYR A 176 25.79 13.69 9.45
CA TYR A 176 25.95 12.39 8.79
C TYR A 176 26.55 12.62 7.40
N SER A 177 27.80 12.21 7.17
CA SER A 177 28.45 12.17 5.85
C SER A 177 28.32 13.46 5.03
N ASN A 178 28.41 14.64 5.68
CA ASN A 178 28.22 15.97 5.06
C ASN A 178 26.79 16.25 4.52
N LEU A 179 25.80 15.41 4.83
CA LEU A 179 24.41 15.66 4.47
C LEU A 179 23.82 16.76 5.35
N LYS A 180 23.09 17.68 4.71
CA LYS A 180 22.34 18.72 5.40
C LYS A 180 20.91 18.25 5.64
N LEU A 181 20.36 18.56 6.82
CA LEU A 181 18.95 18.33 7.13
C LEU A 181 18.07 18.97 6.05
N PHE A 182 17.20 18.18 5.43
CA PHE A 182 16.20 18.68 4.49
C PHE A 182 14.93 19.04 5.24
N VAL A 183 14.36 20.21 4.96
CA VAL A 183 13.07 20.64 5.52
C VAL A 183 12.05 20.71 4.40
N LEU A 184 11.04 19.83 4.45
CA LEU A 184 9.95 19.76 3.48
C LEU A 184 9.01 20.95 3.66
N SER A 185 8.60 21.24 4.90
CA SER A 185 7.74 22.38 5.19
C SER A 185 7.85 22.80 6.66
N LEU A 186 7.78 24.11 6.89
CA LEU A 186 7.61 24.70 8.23
C LEU A 186 6.14 24.72 8.66
N ASN A 187 5.20 24.63 7.72
CA ASN A 187 3.77 24.56 7.98
C ASN A 187 3.20 23.25 7.41
N VAL A 188 2.78 22.36 8.31
CA VAL A 188 2.32 21.00 7.95
C VAL A 188 0.96 20.99 7.25
N THR A 189 0.21 22.10 7.32
CA THR A 189 -1.18 22.20 6.86
C THR A 189 -1.32 21.86 5.38
N ILE A 190 -0.51 22.46 4.50
CA ILE A 190 -0.65 22.26 3.04
C ILE A 190 -0.31 20.82 2.63
N PRO A 191 0.86 20.24 3.00
CA PRO A 191 1.13 18.82 2.74
C PRO A 191 0.05 17.89 3.29
N PHE A 192 -0.45 18.16 4.49
CA PHE A 192 -1.51 17.36 5.12
C PHE A 192 -2.82 17.43 4.33
N LEU A 193 -3.27 18.61 3.94
CA LEU A 193 -4.51 18.79 3.16
C LEU A 193 -4.43 18.10 1.79
N CYS A 194 -3.28 18.18 1.10
CA CYS A 194 -3.05 17.46 -0.17
C CYS A 194 -3.22 15.94 0.01
N ILE A 195 -2.59 15.37 1.05
CA ILE A 195 -2.68 13.93 1.34
C ILE A 195 -4.11 13.56 1.74
N LEU A 196 -4.74 14.32 2.64
CA LEU A 196 -6.10 14.08 3.13
C LEU A 196 -7.11 14.09 1.98
N PHE A 197 -7.09 15.12 1.13
CA PHE A 197 -7.96 15.22 -0.03
C PHE A 197 -7.85 13.98 -0.93
N SER A 198 -6.62 13.54 -1.18
CA SER A 198 -6.35 12.37 -2.02
C SER A 198 -6.86 11.08 -1.40
N CYS A 199 -6.60 10.88 -0.11
CA CYS A 199 -7.11 9.72 0.63
C CYS A 199 -8.64 9.66 0.57
N VAL A 200 -9.32 10.78 0.81
CA VAL A 200 -10.80 10.85 0.78
C VAL A 200 -11.32 10.57 -0.63
N PHE A 201 -10.77 11.22 -1.65
CA PHE A 201 -11.18 11.03 -3.05
C PHE A 201 -11.05 9.56 -3.49
N PHE A 202 -9.88 8.95 -3.27
CA PHE A 202 -9.64 7.56 -3.66
C PHE A 202 -10.45 6.58 -2.82
N ALA A 203 -10.57 6.79 -1.50
CA ALA A 203 -11.36 5.93 -0.63
C ALA A 203 -12.84 5.89 -1.06
N ILE A 204 -13.46 7.06 -1.26
CA ILE A 204 -14.85 7.16 -1.72
C ILE A 204 -15.02 6.45 -3.06
N SER A 205 -14.12 6.70 -4.01
CA SER A 205 -14.20 6.12 -5.35
C SER A 205 -14.05 4.59 -5.33
N ILE A 206 -13.05 4.07 -4.62
CA ILE A 206 -12.79 2.62 -4.51
C ILE A 206 -13.96 1.93 -3.81
N ILE A 207 -14.42 2.47 -2.68
CA ILE A 207 -15.54 1.91 -1.90
C ILE A 207 -16.81 1.92 -2.76
N SER A 208 -17.09 2.99 -3.50
CA SER A 208 -18.28 3.08 -4.35
C SER A 208 -18.30 1.98 -5.41
N PHE A 209 -17.20 1.79 -6.16
CA PHE A 209 -17.13 0.72 -7.16
C PHE A 209 -17.16 -0.67 -6.54
N PHE A 210 -16.55 -0.85 -5.37
CA PHE A 210 -16.63 -2.11 -4.63
C PHE A 210 -18.07 -2.43 -4.25
N LEU A 211 -18.77 -1.52 -3.56
CA LEU A 211 -20.15 -1.71 -3.12
C LEU A 211 -21.10 -1.93 -4.30
N LEU A 212 -20.96 -1.14 -5.38
CA LEU A 212 -21.75 -1.33 -6.60
C LEU A 212 -21.51 -2.70 -7.24
N THR A 213 -20.26 -3.16 -7.26
CA THR A 213 -19.92 -4.48 -7.80
C THR A 213 -20.51 -5.59 -6.95
N VAL A 214 -20.39 -5.51 -5.62
CA VAL A 214 -20.94 -6.51 -4.69
C VAL A 214 -22.47 -6.55 -4.79
N TYR A 215 -23.13 -5.39 -4.77
CA TYR A 215 -24.58 -5.29 -4.87
C TYR A 215 -25.13 -5.99 -6.11
N HIS A 216 -24.60 -5.66 -7.30
CA HIS A 216 -25.07 -6.28 -8.54
C HIS A 216 -24.66 -7.75 -8.64
N LEU A 217 -23.51 -8.14 -8.09
CA LEU A 217 -23.08 -9.55 -8.09
C LEU A 217 -24.03 -10.42 -7.26
N VAL A 218 -24.51 -9.94 -6.12
CA VAL A 218 -25.49 -10.65 -5.28
C VAL A 218 -26.88 -10.62 -5.91
N SER A 219 -27.28 -9.51 -6.54
CA SER A 219 -28.56 -9.40 -7.24
C SER A 219 -28.64 -10.32 -8.47
N GLU A 220 -27.58 -10.41 -9.27
CA GLU A 220 -27.52 -11.24 -10.49
C GLU A 220 -27.31 -12.73 -10.20
N GLN A 221 -26.79 -13.10 -9.02
CA GLN A 221 -26.82 -14.50 -8.58
C GLN A 221 -28.25 -15.06 -8.47
N GLN A 222 -29.26 -14.19 -8.39
CA GLN A 222 -30.67 -14.55 -8.39
C GLN A 222 -31.29 -14.53 -9.81
N GLY A 223 -30.55 -14.13 -10.83
CA GLY A 223 -30.95 -14.03 -12.25
C GLY A 223 -30.19 -14.98 -13.20
N THR A 224 -30.58 -15.03 -14.47
CA THR A 224 -30.11 -16.02 -15.48
C THR A 224 -29.05 -15.51 -16.47
N ILE A 225 -28.48 -14.31 -16.29
CA ILE A 225 -27.67 -13.64 -17.33
C ILE A 225 -26.27 -14.25 -17.51
N HIS A 226 -25.67 -14.82 -16.47
CA HIS A 226 -24.32 -15.40 -16.52
C HIS A 226 -24.28 -16.85 -16.03
N SER A 227 -23.46 -17.68 -16.69
CA SER A 227 -23.25 -19.06 -16.25
C SER A 227 -22.59 -19.10 -14.87
N PHE A 228 -23.00 -20.05 -14.03
CA PHE A 228 -22.48 -20.25 -12.67
C PHE A 228 -20.94 -20.29 -12.63
N ARG A 229 -20.32 -20.94 -13.62
CA ARG A 229 -18.86 -21.02 -13.75
C ARG A 229 -18.20 -19.66 -13.98
N THR A 230 -18.83 -18.76 -14.72
CA THR A 230 -18.31 -17.41 -14.98
C THR A 230 -18.44 -16.54 -13.73
N LEU A 231 -19.59 -16.58 -13.07
CA LEU A 231 -19.83 -15.86 -11.81
C LEU A 231 -18.84 -16.29 -10.71
N ALA A 232 -18.60 -17.60 -10.56
CA ALA A 232 -17.63 -18.12 -9.58
C ALA A 232 -16.20 -17.58 -9.82
N ILE A 233 -15.76 -17.48 -11.07
CA ILE A 233 -14.44 -16.93 -11.42
C ILE A 233 -14.37 -15.44 -11.04
N GLN A 234 -15.43 -14.67 -11.31
CA GLN A 234 -15.47 -13.24 -11.00
C GLN A 234 -15.51 -12.98 -9.49
N LYS A 235 -16.27 -13.78 -8.74
CA LYS A 235 -16.30 -13.76 -7.27
C LYS A 235 -14.92 -14.05 -6.67
N ASN A 236 -14.26 -15.13 -7.11
CA ASN A 236 -12.93 -15.49 -6.61
C ASN A 236 -11.89 -14.40 -6.91
N PHE A 237 -11.95 -13.78 -8.09
CA PHE A 237 -11.09 -12.64 -8.39
C PHE A 237 -11.36 -11.43 -7.48
N LEU A 238 -12.63 -11.08 -7.27
CA LEU A 238 -13.00 -9.94 -6.43
C LEU A 238 -12.53 -10.14 -4.99
N ILE A 239 -12.67 -11.35 -4.46
CA ILE A 239 -12.14 -11.73 -3.14
C ILE A 239 -10.61 -11.56 -3.12
N ALA A 240 -9.91 -12.09 -4.13
CA ALA A 240 -8.45 -12.00 -4.20
C ALA A 240 -7.95 -10.53 -4.17
N VAL A 241 -8.49 -9.69 -5.05
CA VAL A 241 -8.14 -8.25 -5.07
C VAL A 241 -8.55 -7.53 -3.79
N THR A 242 -9.66 -7.91 -3.18
CA THR A 242 -10.12 -7.30 -1.91
C THR A 242 -9.19 -7.67 -0.76
N ILE A 243 -8.72 -8.92 -0.68
CA ILE A 243 -7.72 -9.33 0.32
C ILE A 243 -6.41 -8.57 0.10
N GLN A 244 -5.94 -8.45 -1.15
CA GLN A 244 -4.73 -7.70 -1.49
C GLN A 244 -4.85 -6.20 -1.13
N THR A 245 -5.99 -5.60 -1.46
CA THR A 245 -6.27 -4.19 -1.17
C THR A 245 -6.41 -3.95 0.33
N ALA A 246 -7.10 -4.83 1.05
CA ALA A 246 -7.26 -4.74 2.51
C ALA A 246 -5.92 -4.83 3.23
N PHE A 247 -5.04 -5.75 2.82
CA PHE A 247 -3.67 -5.82 3.33
C PHE A 247 -2.95 -4.47 3.16
N THR A 248 -3.00 -3.93 1.94
CA THR A 248 -2.35 -2.64 1.61
C THR A 248 -2.92 -1.48 2.43
N ILE A 249 -4.25 -1.44 2.63
CA ILE A 249 -4.90 -0.42 3.45
C ILE A 249 -4.45 -0.53 4.89
N ILE A 250 -4.46 -1.72 5.49
CA ILE A 250 -4.10 -1.92 6.90
C ILE A 250 -2.66 -1.49 7.15
N ILE A 251 -1.73 -1.93 6.30
CA ILE A 251 -0.30 -1.68 6.47
C ILE A 251 0.08 -0.20 6.24
N VAL A 252 -0.68 0.53 5.41
CA VAL A 252 -0.47 1.97 5.17
C VAL A 252 -1.21 2.82 6.21
N LEU A 253 -2.40 2.40 6.64
CA LEU A 253 -3.23 3.15 7.60
C LEU A 253 -2.55 3.23 8.98
N ALA A 254 -1.89 2.15 9.44
CA ALA A 254 -1.19 2.16 10.72
C ALA A 254 -0.10 3.27 10.80
N PRO A 255 0.85 3.39 9.86
CA PRO A 255 1.78 4.51 9.76
C PRO A 255 1.10 5.88 9.74
N VAL A 256 -0.01 6.03 9.01
CA VAL A 256 -0.74 7.31 8.91
C VAL A 256 -1.36 7.71 10.25
N LEU A 257 -1.99 6.78 10.96
CA LEU A 257 -2.59 7.06 12.27
C LEU A 257 -1.53 7.44 13.31
N VAL A 258 -0.39 6.73 13.31
CA VAL A 258 0.74 7.05 14.19
C VAL A 258 1.32 8.43 13.84
N PHE A 259 1.47 8.75 12.56
CA PHE A 259 1.91 10.07 12.11
C PHE A 259 0.96 11.19 12.57
N ILE A 260 -0.36 11.00 12.41
CA ILE A 260 -1.37 11.96 12.89
C ILE A 260 -1.23 12.17 14.40
N PHE A 261 -1.09 11.10 15.17
CA PHE A 261 -0.85 11.18 16.61
C PHE A 261 0.42 11.98 16.94
N ILE A 262 1.55 11.68 16.29
CA ILE A 262 2.82 12.40 16.49
C ILE A 262 2.66 13.90 16.22
N VAL A 263 1.97 14.28 15.14
CA VAL A 263 1.78 15.68 14.76
C VAL A 263 0.85 16.42 15.74
N ILE A 264 -0.27 15.81 16.12
CA ILE A 264 -1.25 16.43 17.05
C ILE A 264 -0.67 16.53 18.46
N ALA A 265 -0.05 15.47 18.96
CA ALA A 265 0.55 15.45 20.30
C ALA A 265 1.89 16.19 20.37
N TRP A 266 2.41 16.65 19.22
CA TRP A 266 3.75 17.25 19.09
C TRP A 266 4.85 16.39 19.75
N TYR A 267 4.76 15.07 19.57
CA TYR A 267 5.58 14.09 20.29
C TYR A 267 6.70 13.53 19.41
N HIS A 268 7.94 13.94 19.65
CA HIS A 268 9.10 13.39 18.93
C HIS A 268 9.59 12.08 19.56
N ASN A 269 9.66 11.02 18.76
CA ASN A 269 10.34 9.78 19.12
C ASN A 269 10.98 9.16 17.86
N GLN A 270 12.31 9.15 17.81
CA GLN A 270 13.02 8.75 16.60
C GLN A 270 12.85 7.25 16.27
N LYS A 271 12.79 6.37 17.28
CA LYS A 271 12.50 4.94 17.07
C LYS A 271 11.13 4.76 16.40
N LEU A 272 10.12 5.45 16.93
CA LEU A 272 8.77 5.41 16.38
C LEU A 272 8.74 5.91 14.94
N ASN A 273 9.40 7.04 14.65
CA ASN A 273 9.52 7.58 13.29
C ASN A 273 10.19 6.58 12.33
N ASN A 274 11.25 5.92 12.77
CA ASN A 274 11.96 4.90 12.00
C ASN A 274 11.02 3.72 11.67
N PHE A 275 10.30 3.19 12.66
CA PHE A 275 9.35 2.10 12.44
C PHE A 275 8.16 2.49 11.56
N VAL A 276 7.67 3.73 11.65
CA VAL A 276 6.63 4.26 10.74
C VAL A 276 7.11 4.22 9.29
N CYS A 277 8.34 4.68 9.03
CA CYS A 277 8.93 4.68 7.68
C CYS A 277 9.17 3.25 7.16
N LEU A 278 9.69 2.36 8.01
CA LEU A 278 9.93 0.96 7.65
C LEU A 278 8.62 0.23 7.34
N THR A 279 7.58 0.41 8.16
CA THR A 279 6.26 -0.19 7.94
C THR A 279 5.64 0.30 6.64
N LEU A 280 5.76 1.60 6.34
CA LEU A 280 5.29 2.14 5.07
C LEU A 280 6.03 1.50 3.88
N SER A 281 7.32 1.20 4.01
CA SER A 281 8.13 0.69 2.90
C SER A 281 7.87 -0.77 2.51
N ILE A 282 7.24 -1.55 3.38
CA ILE A 282 6.94 -2.98 3.12
C ILE A 282 5.55 -3.19 2.49
N HIS A 283 4.77 -2.13 2.27
CA HIS A 283 3.40 -2.22 1.75
C HIS A 283 3.32 -2.94 0.40
N GLY A 284 4.20 -2.58 -0.56
CA GLY A 284 4.20 -3.16 -1.89
C GLY A 284 4.67 -4.61 -1.89
N VAL A 285 5.78 -4.92 -1.20
CA VAL A 285 6.27 -6.30 -0.99
C VAL A 285 5.20 -7.20 -0.41
N GLY A 286 4.54 -6.77 0.67
CA GLY A 286 3.51 -7.58 1.30
C GLY A 286 2.30 -7.78 0.39
N SER A 287 1.88 -6.73 -0.32
CA SER A 287 0.79 -6.80 -1.31
C SER A 287 1.10 -7.77 -2.45
N THR A 288 2.36 -7.79 -2.90
CA THR A 288 2.84 -8.69 -3.95
C THR A 288 2.90 -10.13 -3.47
N ILE A 289 3.36 -10.38 -2.25
CA ILE A 289 3.33 -11.72 -1.63
C ILE A 289 1.89 -12.24 -1.57
N VAL A 290 0.93 -11.41 -1.13
CA VAL A 290 -0.48 -11.78 -1.08
C VAL A 290 -1.01 -12.13 -2.48
N MET A 291 -0.69 -11.31 -3.48
CA MET A 291 -1.06 -11.56 -4.88
C MET A 291 -0.44 -12.87 -5.41
N ASP A 292 0.83 -13.11 -5.15
CA ASP A 292 1.54 -14.30 -5.62
C ASP A 292 0.96 -15.57 -5.00
N LEU A 293 0.67 -15.57 -3.69
CA LEU A 293 -0.01 -16.67 -3.02
C LEU A 293 -1.39 -16.96 -3.66
N GLN A 294 -2.13 -15.93 -4.08
CA GLN A 294 -3.42 -16.08 -4.75
C GLN A 294 -3.27 -16.65 -6.18
N ILE A 295 -2.31 -16.17 -6.96
CA ILE A 295 -2.05 -16.71 -8.31
C ILE A 295 -1.57 -18.16 -8.21
N VAL A 296 -0.63 -18.44 -7.31
CA VAL A 296 -0.04 -19.76 -7.11
C VAL A 296 -1.07 -20.78 -6.59
N SER A 297 -2.02 -20.37 -5.74
CA SER A 297 -3.08 -21.25 -5.23
C SER A 297 -4.15 -21.59 -6.28
N THR A 298 -4.37 -20.70 -7.26
CA THR A 298 -5.34 -20.93 -8.35
C THR A 298 -4.76 -21.71 -9.54
N VAL A 299 -3.43 -21.84 -9.62
CA VAL A 299 -2.71 -22.50 -10.71
C VAL A 299 -2.25 -23.92 -10.28
N PRO A 300 -2.45 -24.97 -11.12
CA PRO A 300 -2.01 -26.33 -10.81
C PRO A 300 -0.51 -26.41 -10.50
N THR A 301 -0.16 -27.13 -9.42
CA THR A 301 1.19 -27.29 -8.85
C THR A 301 2.27 -27.65 -9.86
N ARG A 302 1.92 -28.43 -10.89
CA ARG A 302 2.86 -28.90 -11.94
C ARG A 302 3.38 -27.82 -12.88
N SER A 303 2.80 -26.62 -12.86
CA SER A 303 3.12 -25.56 -13.81
C SER A 303 4.01 -24.45 -13.24
N ILE A 304 4.37 -24.51 -11.95
CA ILE A 304 5.24 -23.53 -11.28
C ILE A 304 6.43 -24.27 -10.66
N PRO A 305 7.62 -24.22 -11.27
CA PRO A 305 8.82 -24.71 -10.61
C PRO A 305 9.05 -23.90 -9.32
N PHE A 306 9.44 -24.56 -8.22
CA PHE A 306 9.75 -23.96 -6.91
C PHE A 306 8.57 -23.45 -6.04
N LYS A 307 7.33 -23.85 -6.32
CA LYS A 307 6.13 -23.46 -5.54
C LYS A 307 6.29 -23.59 -4.00
N HIS A 308 6.99 -24.63 -3.52
CA HIS A 308 7.25 -24.81 -2.07
C HIS A 308 8.28 -23.82 -1.52
N CYS A 309 9.35 -23.54 -2.26
CA CYS A 309 10.40 -22.59 -1.85
C CYS A 309 9.87 -21.15 -1.81
N ILE A 310 8.96 -20.79 -2.73
CA ILE A 310 8.30 -19.48 -2.78
C ILE A 310 7.38 -19.26 -1.59
N ILE A 311 6.59 -20.28 -1.20
CA ILE A 311 5.76 -20.19 0.01
C ILE A 311 6.64 -20.04 1.24
N GLN A 312 7.77 -20.75 1.32
CA GLN A 312 8.73 -20.64 2.42
C GLN A 312 9.44 -19.28 2.47
N LEU A 313 9.86 -18.70 1.33
CA LEU A 313 10.45 -17.36 1.25
C LEU A 313 9.44 -16.26 1.61
N SER A 314 8.19 -16.39 1.16
CA SER A 314 7.11 -15.45 1.43
C SER A 314 6.70 -15.43 2.91
N VAL A 315 6.70 -16.60 3.57
CA VAL A 315 6.43 -16.72 5.01
C VAL A 315 7.67 -16.37 5.84
N GLY A 316 8.88 -16.71 5.37
CA GLY A 316 10.15 -16.40 6.03
C GLY A 316 10.49 -14.90 6.04
N ALA A 317 10.13 -14.15 5.00
CA ALA A 317 10.32 -12.70 4.93
C ALA A 317 9.49 -11.91 5.97
N VAL A 318 8.36 -12.48 6.42
CA VAL A 318 7.54 -11.91 7.51
C VAL A 318 8.13 -12.21 8.89
N CYS A 319 8.97 -13.25 9.00
CA CYS A 319 9.58 -13.73 10.23
C CYS A 319 11.04 -13.26 10.41
N LEU A 320 11.42 -12.06 9.97
CA LEU A 320 12.76 -11.50 10.21
C LEU A 320 12.98 -11.13 11.70
N ASN A 321 12.99 -12.16 12.55
CA ASN A 321 13.66 -12.26 13.83
C ASN A 321 13.63 -13.75 14.22
N VAL A 322 14.81 -14.32 14.50
CA VAL A 322 15.12 -15.70 14.95
C VAL A 322 15.80 -16.58 13.88
N GLN A 323 17.05 -16.94 14.20
CA GLN A 323 17.99 -17.84 13.54
C GLN A 323 17.35 -19.01 12.75
N CYS A 324 17.73 -19.16 11.48
CA CYS A 324 17.21 -20.13 10.52
C CYS A 324 17.91 -21.51 10.49
N ASP A 325 18.58 -21.96 11.55
CA ASP A 325 19.37 -23.20 11.45
C ASP A 325 18.72 -24.49 11.98
N HIS A 326 17.56 -24.44 12.66
CA HIS A 326 16.96 -25.67 13.23
C HIS A 326 15.43 -25.86 13.16
N LEU A 327 14.68 -25.06 12.40
CA LEU A 327 13.21 -25.18 12.32
C LEU A 327 12.69 -25.66 10.95
N CYS A 328 13.33 -26.67 10.37
CA CYS A 328 12.70 -27.53 9.35
C CYS A 328 11.71 -28.53 9.99
N SER A 329 10.78 -28.04 10.82
CA SER A 329 9.60 -28.79 11.24
C SER A 329 8.33 -28.03 10.85
N SER A 330 7.36 -28.79 10.35
CA SER A 330 6.23 -28.44 9.49
C SER A 330 5.10 -27.59 10.09
N GLU A 331 5.32 -26.84 11.17
CA GLU A 331 4.21 -26.26 11.97
C GLU A 331 3.84 -24.78 11.74
N PRO A 332 4.70 -23.83 11.31
CA PRO A 332 4.28 -22.43 11.16
C PRO A 332 3.39 -22.18 9.92
N MET A 333 3.28 -23.16 9.02
CA MET A 333 2.54 -23.07 7.76
C MET A 333 1.00 -22.98 7.97
N ASN A 334 0.50 -23.45 9.11
CA ASN A 334 -0.94 -23.47 9.39
C ASN A 334 -1.49 -22.08 9.75
N HIS A 335 -0.75 -21.20 10.43
CA HIS A 335 -1.32 -19.94 10.92
C HIS A 335 -1.63 -18.91 9.83
N TRP A 336 -0.79 -18.76 8.79
CA TRP A 336 -1.05 -17.81 7.70
C TRP A 336 -2.08 -18.33 6.69
N ILE A 337 -2.08 -19.64 6.42
CA ILE A 337 -3.16 -20.28 5.67
C ILE A 337 -4.48 -20.10 6.41
N VAL A 338 -4.48 -20.24 7.74
CA VAL A 338 -5.62 -19.96 8.61
C VAL A 338 -5.99 -18.48 8.61
N ILE A 339 -5.05 -17.51 8.61
CA ILE A 339 -5.39 -16.07 8.54
C ILE A 339 -6.00 -15.72 7.17
N VAL A 340 -5.44 -16.22 6.07
CA VAL A 340 -5.98 -15.99 4.72
C VAL A 340 -7.30 -16.74 4.52
N GLN A 341 -7.46 -17.95 5.05
CA GLN A 341 -8.73 -18.68 5.08
C GLN A 341 -9.73 -17.98 5.99
N ASN A 342 -9.34 -17.47 7.16
CA ASN A 342 -10.20 -16.74 8.08
C ASN A 342 -10.59 -15.38 7.51
N MET A 343 -9.71 -14.65 6.80
CA MET A 343 -10.08 -13.43 6.06
C MET A 343 -11.00 -13.75 4.89
N LYS A 344 -10.78 -14.87 4.19
CA LYS A 344 -11.68 -15.34 3.14
C LYS A 344 -13.06 -15.71 3.71
N ILE A 345 -13.10 -16.36 4.88
CA ILE A 345 -14.32 -16.71 5.61
C ILE A 345 -14.99 -15.45 6.17
N LEU A 346 -14.25 -14.51 6.79
CA LEU A 346 -14.76 -13.23 7.28
C LEU A 346 -15.33 -12.38 6.14
N LEU A 347 -14.68 -12.32 4.97
CA LEU A 347 -15.22 -11.63 3.79
C LEU A 347 -16.42 -12.38 3.18
N GLU A 348 -16.44 -13.71 3.25
CA GLU A 348 -17.60 -14.51 2.83
C GLU A 348 -18.76 -14.47 3.83
N VAL A 349 -18.51 -14.15 5.11
CA VAL A 349 -19.49 -14.11 6.20
C VAL A 349 -19.96 -12.68 6.46
N GLU A 350 -19.08 -11.70 6.72
CA GLU A 350 -19.48 -10.30 7.01
C GLU A 350 -20.12 -9.63 5.80
N ALA A 351 -19.56 -9.78 4.59
CA ALA A 351 -20.13 -9.13 3.40
C ALA A 351 -21.45 -9.76 2.97
N PHE A 352 -21.69 -11.05 3.27
CA PHE A 352 -22.97 -11.71 3.00
C PHE A 352 -23.97 -11.50 4.13
N GLU A 353 -23.56 -11.55 5.40
CA GLU A 353 -24.43 -11.33 6.55
C GLU A 353 -24.90 -9.87 6.62
N GLN A 354 -24.00 -8.88 6.53
CA GLN A 354 -24.41 -7.47 6.55
C GLN A 354 -25.33 -7.12 5.38
N LEU A 355 -25.08 -7.69 4.19
CA LEU A 355 -25.93 -7.46 3.02
C LEU A 355 -27.26 -8.26 3.10
N SER A 356 -27.26 -9.45 3.71
CA SER A 356 -28.50 -10.23 3.95
C SER A 356 -29.41 -9.53 4.96
N VAL A 357 -28.83 -8.91 6.01
CA VAL A 357 -29.55 -8.10 6.99
C VAL A 357 -30.12 -6.84 6.33
N LEU A 358 -29.33 -6.14 5.51
CA LEU A 358 -29.81 -4.96 4.76
C LEU A 358 -30.90 -5.31 3.73
N LEU A 359 -30.81 -6.45 3.04
CA LEU A 359 -31.81 -6.92 2.09
C LEU A 359 -33.08 -7.47 2.77
N GLN A 360 -32.97 -8.03 3.99
CA GLN A 360 -34.12 -8.39 4.83
C GLN A 360 -34.87 -7.15 5.33
N VAL A 361 -34.16 -6.10 5.75
CA VAL A 361 -34.75 -4.82 6.18
C VAL A 361 -35.53 -4.15 5.04
N ASN A 362 -35.04 -4.26 3.79
CA ASN A 362 -35.73 -3.69 2.62
C ASN A 362 -36.93 -4.52 2.13
N ARG A 363 -37.05 -5.80 2.52
CA ARG A 363 -38.27 -6.61 2.30
C ARG A 363 -39.35 -6.36 3.37
N GLY A 364 -38.98 -5.87 4.56
CA GLY A 364 -39.91 -5.51 5.62
C GLY A 364 -40.62 -4.17 5.40
N THR A 365 -40.10 -3.30 4.53
CA THR A 365 -40.64 -1.95 4.25
C THR A 365 -41.44 -1.84 2.95
N LEU A 366 -41.56 -2.94 2.19
CA LEU A 366 -42.42 -3.05 0.99
C LEU A 366 -43.64 -3.98 1.20
N LYS A 367 -43.99 -4.25 2.46
CA LYS A 367 -45.26 -4.88 2.86
C LYS A 367 -45.90 -4.11 4.01
N VAL A 368 -46.39 -2.90 3.75
CA VAL A 368 -47.67 -2.34 4.27
C VAL A 368 -48.10 -1.26 3.28
#